data_AF-A0A962GXX8-F1
#
_entry.id   AF-A0A962GXX8-F1
#
_cell.length_a   1.000
_cell.length_b   1.000
_cell.length_c   1.000
_cell.angle_alpha   90.00
_cell.angle_beta   90.00
_cell.angle_gamma   90.00
#
_symmetry.space_group_name_H-M   'P 1'
#
loop_
_entity.id
_entity.type
_entity.pdbx_description
1 polymer ?
#
loop_
_entity_poly.entity_id
_entity_poly.type
_entity_poly.pdbx_seq_one_letter_code
_entity_poly.pdbx_strand_id
1 'polypeptide(L)'
;TARAVANELVSLYMAENVRSRTEQTAQTTRFMDDEVTRLDSEVRDLEAQIAKVKHDNEGSLPELMAFNMQVAQNLSNEIQEIDRQLQATRENKIMLDAELAKLNPIGTTVLPDGKAVTAPEDQLKALQTQLAMLEGRYSPDHPDVLRTKRDIEAVKAQLGTNIDLGDSAAVLANARTELAKAREKYGPDHPEVKSLERQVATLEAKPATTRSDAQLGSLKADNPVYIQIRAQRETMESQERSLVTKQAELRARRDDV
;
A
#
# COMPACT_ATOMS: atom_id res chain seq x y z
N THR A 1 -85.13 20.54 -72.43
CA THR A 1 -84.39 19.28 -72.26
C THR A 1 -82.95 19.51 -71.79
N ALA A 2 -82.18 20.46 -72.35
CA ALA A 2 -80.81 20.76 -71.88
C ALA A 2 -80.69 21.21 -70.40
N ARG A 3 -81.61 22.05 -69.90
CA ARG A 3 -81.59 22.56 -68.51
C ARG A 3 -81.75 21.46 -67.45
N ALA A 4 -82.57 20.44 -67.72
CA ALA A 4 -82.79 19.33 -66.79
C ALA A 4 -81.55 18.44 -66.68
N VAL A 5 -80.96 18.10 -67.83
CA VAL A 5 -79.71 17.33 -67.90
C VAL A 5 -78.55 18.08 -67.24
N ALA A 6 -78.46 19.40 -67.42
CA ALA A 6 -77.44 20.23 -66.77
C ALA A 6 -77.59 20.25 -65.24
N ASN A 7 -78.82 20.37 -64.71
CA ASN A 7 -79.07 20.31 -63.27
C ASN A 7 -78.71 18.93 -62.68
N GLU A 8 -79.04 17.86 -63.39
CA GLU A 8 -78.75 16.49 -62.95
C GLU A 8 -77.24 16.20 -62.93
N LEU A 9 -76.50 16.66 -63.94
CA LEU A 9 -75.03 16.59 -63.96
C LEU A 9 -74.40 17.40 -62.83
N VAL A 10 -74.92 18.59 -62.52
CA VAL A 10 -74.44 19.40 -61.39
C VAL A 10 -74.70 18.71 -60.06
N SER A 11 -75.88 18.11 -59.87
CA SER A 11 -76.20 17.33 -58.67
C SER A 11 -75.31 16.09 -58.53
N LEU A 12 -75.07 15.35 -59.62
CA LEU A 12 -74.14 14.22 -59.63
C LEU A 12 -72.71 14.64 -59.31
N TYR A 13 -72.23 15.73 -59.91
CA TYR A 13 -70.88 16.24 -59.64
C TYR A 13 -70.73 16.73 -58.19
N MET A 14 -71.74 17.43 -57.65
CA MET A 14 -71.77 17.84 -56.24
C MET A 14 -71.76 16.64 -55.30
N ALA A 15 -72.59 15.63 -55.58
CA ALA A 15 -72.64 14.39 -54.79
C ALA A 15 -71.30 13.64 -54.84
N GLU A 16 -70.67 13.55 -56.01
CA GLU A 16 -69.36 12.92 -56.19
C GLU A 16 -68.24 13.71 -55.50
N ASN A 17 -68.29 15.05 -55.53
CA ASN A 17 -67.32 15.89 -54.84
C ASN A 17 -67.42 15.73 -53.31
N VAL A 18 -68.65 15.71 -52.78
CA VAL A 18 -68.91 15.45 -51.35
C VAL A 18 -68.40 14.06 -50.97
N ARG A 19 -68.74 13.04 -51.77
CA ARG A 19 -68.29 11.65 -51.56
C ARG A 19 -66.76 11.55 -51.56
N SER A 20 -66.11 12.08 -52.60
CA SER A 20 -64.66 12.07 -52.75
C SER A 20 -63.97 12.78 -51.58
N ARG A 21 -64.49 13.94 -51.15
CA ARG A 21 -63.97 14.64 -49.95
C ARG A 21 -64.18 13.84 -48.66
N THR A 22 -65.33 13.18 -48.48
CA THR A 22 -65.57 12.34 -47.30
C THR A 22 -64.65 11.11 -47.29
N GLU A 23 -64.43 10.46 -48.43
CA GLU A 23 -63.50 9.34 -48.54
C GLU A 23 -62.05 9.77 -48.27
N GLN A 24 -61.62 10.91 -48.82
CA GLN A 24 -60.27 11.45 -48.61
C GLN A 24 -60.05 11.90 -47.16
N THR A 25 -61.06 12.51 -46.53
CA THR A 25 -61.01 12.88 -45.11
C THR A 25 -60.94 11.61 -44.25
N ALA A 26 -61.76 10.60 -44.53
CA ALA A 26 -61.75 9.34 -43.80
C ALA A 26 -60.42 8.58 -43.95
N GLN A 27 -59.80 8.59 -45.14
CA GLN A 27 -58.46 8.04 -45.36
C GLN A 27 -57.40 8.79 -44.56
N THR A 28 -57.46 10.13 -44.54
CA THR A 28 -56.54 10.96 -43.76
C THR A 28 -56.68 10.71 -42.27
N THR A 29 -57.91 10.59 -41.75
CA THR A 29 -58.16 10.25 -40.35
C THR A 29 -57.60 8.88 -39.99
N ARG A 30 -57.84 7.85 -40.81
CA ARG A 30 -57.28 6.51 -40.58
C ARG A 30 -55.75 6.53 -40.57
N PHE A 31 -55.13 7.22 -41.52
CA PHE A 31 -53.68 7.36 -41.55
C PHE A 31 -53.15 8.03 -40.27
N MET A 32 -53.82 9.08 -39.79
CA MET A 32 -53.44 9.75 -38.54
C MET A 32 -53.63 8.83 -37.32
N ASP A 33 -54.70 8.04 -37.25
CA ASP A 33 -54.93 7.06 -36.18
C ASP A 33 -53.86 5.95 -36.17
N ASP A 34 -53.51 5.43 -37.36
CA ASP A 34 -52.46 4.43 -37.52
C ASP A 34 -51.10 5.01 -37.10
N GLU A 35 -50.81 6.25 -37.48
CA GLU A 35 -49.57 6.95 -37.13
C GLU A 35 -49.48 7.23 -35.63
N VAL A 36 -50.59 7.63 -34.99
CA VAL A 36 -50.66 7.79 -33.53
C VAL A 36 -50.38 6.46 -32.84
N THR A 37 -50.97 5.36 -33.33
CA THR A 37 -50.75 4.02 -32.75
C THR A 37 -49.29 3.58 -32.91
N ARG A 38 -48.69 3.86 -34.07
CA ARG A 38 -47.28 3.58 -34.35
C ARG A 38 -46.35 4.37 -33.43
N LEU A 39 -46.55 5.68 -33.34
CA LEU A 39 -45.74 6.55 -32.48
C LEU A 39 -45.90 6.20 -31.00
N ASP A 40 -47.10 5.85 -30.54
CA ASP A 40 -47.32 5.38 -29.16
C ASP A 40 -46.54 4.10 -28.86
N SER A 41 -46.50 3.15 -29.81
CA SER A 41 -45.68 1.94 -29.66
C SER A 41 -44.18 2.26 -29.62
N GLU A 42 -43.70 3.17 -30.47
CA GLU A 42 -42.30 3.56 -30.54
C GLU A 42 -41.86 4.30 -29.25
N VAL A 43 -42.71 5.18 -28.71
CA VAL A 43 -42.46 5.85 -27.42
C VAL A 43 -42.36 4.83 -26.30
N ARG A 44 -43.28 3.85 -26.22
CA ARG A 44 -43.22 2.80 -25.19
C ARG A 44 -41.95 1.95 -25.28
N ASP A 45 -41.53 1.61 -26.51
CA ASP A 45 -40.30 0.85 -26.72
C ASP A 45 -39.06 1.66 -26.31
N LEU A 46 -39.02 2.96 -26.63
CA LEU A 46 -37.95 3.86 -26.19
C LEU A 46 -37.94 4.04 -24.67
N GLU A 47 -39.10 4.20 -24.04
CA GLU A 47 -39.22 4.28 -22.57
C GLU A 47 -38.71 2.99 -21.90
N ALA A 48 -39.04 1.82 -22.45
CA ALA A 48 -38.54 0.54 -21.96
C ALA A 48 -37.01 0.41 -22.11
N GLN A 49 -36.45 0.88 -23.23
CA GLN A 49 -35.01 0.92 -23.43
C GLN A 49 -34.32 1.88 -22.47
N ILE A 50 -34.86 3.08 -22.27
CA ILE A 50 -34.35 4.05 -21.30
C ILE A 50 -34.42 3.47 -19.89
N ALA A 51 -35.54 2.86 -19.50
CA ALA A 51 -35.69 2.23 -18.19
C ALA A 51 -34.66 1.12 -17.97
N LYS A 52 -34.42 0.29 -18.98
CA LYS A 52 -33.38 -0.75 -18.92
C LYS A 52 -31.99 -0.16 -18.76
N VAL A 53 -31.62 0.85 -19.56
CA VAL A 53 -30.33 1.53 -19.43
C VAL A 53 -30.20 2.19 -18.06
N LYS A 54 -31.28 2.81 -17.55
CA LYS A 54 -31.28 3.43 -16.22
C LYS A 54 -31.08 2.39 -15.12
N HIS A 55 -31.75 1.24 -15.21
CA HIS A 55 -31.62 0.15 -14.25
C HIS A 55 -30.22 -0.48 -14.29
N ASP A 56 -29.71 -0.78 -15.48
CA ASP A 56 -28.38 -1.37 -15.68
C ASP A 56 -27.25 -0.41 -15.24
N ASN A 57 -27.52 0.90 -15.16
CA ASN A 57 -26.54 1.95 -14.84
C ASN A 57 -26.97 2.83 -13.65
N GLU A 58 -27.68 2.28 -12.65
CA GLU A 58 -28.24 3.03 -11.51
C GLU A 58 -27.23 3.95 -10.78
N GLY A 59 -25.92 3.63 -10.82
CA GLY A 59 -24.85 4.45 -10.23
C GLY A 59 -24.13 5.42 -11.18
N SER A 60 -24.37 5.33 -12.49
CA SER A 60 -23.64 6.09 -13.52
C SER A 60 -24.57 6.85 -14.46
N LEU A 61 -25.78 7.17 -13.99
CA LEU A 61 -26.77 7.92 -14.75
C LEU A 61 -26.23 9.30 -15.17
N PRO A 62 -26.57 9.81 -16.37
CA PRO A 62 -26.20 11.16 -16.79
C PRO A 62 -26.65 12.26 -15.82
N GLU A 63 -27.82 12.06 -15.18
CA GLU A 63 -28.36 12.96 -14.15
C GLU A 63 -27.49 12.98 -12.88
N LEU A 64 -26.79 11.88 -12.57
CA LEU A 64 -25.86 11.76 -11.45
C LEU A 64 -24.44 12.21 -11.82
N MET A 65 -24.12 12.43 -13.10
CA MET A 65 -22.76 12.76 -13.54
C MET A 65 -22.19 14.00 -12.85
N ALA A 66 -23.00 15.05 -12.66
CA ALA A 66 -22.58 16.24 -11.94
C ALA A 66 -22.27 15.96 -10.45
N PHE A 67 -23.08 15.10 -9.82
CA PHE A 67 -22.88 14.66 -8.44
C PHE A 67 -21.65 13.76 -8.32
N ASN A 68 -21.51 12.76 -9.19
CA ASN A 68 -20.35 11.86 -9.25
C ASN A 68 -19.06 12.65 -9.48
N MET A 69 -19.06 13.63 -10.40
CA MET A 69 -17.93 14.53 -10.61
C MET A 69 -17.58 15.34 -9.35
N GLN A 70 -18.58 15.83 -8.61
CA GLN A 70 -18.36 16.55 -7.36
C GLN A 70 -17.77 15.62 -6.28
N VAL A 71 -18.30 14.40 -6.15
CA VAL A 71 -17.80 13.38 -5.23
C VAL A 71 -16.37 12.98 -5.59
N ALA A 72 -16.08 12.71 -6.86
CA ALA A 72 -14.75 12.39 -7.37
C ALA A 72 -13.74 13.52 -7.13
N GLN A 73 -14.16 14.78 -7.29
CA GLN A 73 -13.32 15.94 -6.99
C GLN A 73 -13.01 16.03 -5.48
N ASN A 74 -14.01 15.82 -4.62
CA ASN A 74 -13.82 15.80 -3.17
C ASN A 74 -12.88 14.68 -2.73
N LEU A 75 -13.08 13.46 -3.25
CA LEU A 75 -12.21 12.30 -3.04
C LEU A 75 -10.78 12.60 -3.49
N SER A 76 -10.61 13.21 -4.67
CA SER A 76 -9.29 13.58 -5.20
C SER A 76 -8.58 14.58 -4.29
N ASN A 77 -9.30 15.58 -3.76
CA ASN A 77 -8.75 16.54 -2.80
C ASN A 77 -8.35 15.86 -1.48
N GLU A 78 -9.16 14.93 -0.97
CA GLU A 78 -8.84 14.18 0.25
C GLU A 78 -7.63 13.25 0.06
N ILE A 79 -7.53 12.58 -1.09
CA ILE A 79 -6.37 11.75 -1.46
C ILE A 79 -5.09 12.60 -1.49
N GLN A 80 -5.14 13.78 -2.13
CA GLN A 80 -4.00 14.70 -2.17
C GLN A 80 -3.58 15.18 -0.77
N GLU A 81 -4.54 15.42 0.13
CA GLU A 81 -4.23 15.77 1.51
C GLU A 81 -3.56 14.62 2.26
N ILE A 82 -4.05 13.38 2.10
CA ILE A 82 -3.42 12.21 2.70
C ILE A 82 -2.02 11.98 2.12
N ASP A 83 -1.81 12.17 0.81
CA ASP A 83 -0.49 12.07 0.18
C ASP A 83 0.50 13.06 0.79
N ARG A 84 0.08 14.32 1.01
CA ARG A 84 0.90 15.33 1.71
C ARG A 84 1.24 14.89 3.13
N GLN A 85 0.26 14.38 3.88
CA GLN A 85 0.47 13.90 5.24
C GLN A 85 1.42 12.70 5.29
N LEU A 86 1.27 11.74 4.37
CA LEU A 86 2.15 10.58 4.25
C LEU A 86 3.59 10.98 3.97
N GLN A 87 3.80 11.91 3.05
CA GLN A 87 5.12 12.42 2.74
C GLN A 87 5.76 13.06 3.99
N ALA A 88 5.03 13.95 4.68
CA ALA A 88 5.51 14.59 5.90
C ALA A 88 5.84 13.57 7.02
N THR A 89 4.98 12.56 7.23
CA THR A 89 5.24 11.49 8.21
C THR A 89 6.48 10.68 7.85
N ARG A 90 6.68 10.35 6.56
CA ARG A 90 7.88 9.63 6.10
C ARG A 90 9.15 10.43 6.29
N GLU A 91 9.13 11.72 5.93
CA GLU A 91 10.26 12.63 6.14
C GLU A 91 10.62 12.73 7.63
N ASN A 92 9.62 12.88 8.50
CA ASN A 92 9.83 12.90 9.96
C ASN A 92 10.41 11.58 10.48
N LYS A 93 9.95 10.43 9.98
CA LYS A 93 10.53 9.13 10.35
C LYS A 93 11.99 9.02 9.94
N ILE A 94 12.35 9.45 8.73
CA ILE A 94 13.74 9.46 8.27
C ILE A 94 14.61 10.34 9.17
N MET A 95 14.09 11.50 9.60
CA MET A 95 14.79 12.38 10.53
C MET A 95 15.01 11.71 11.90
N LEU A 96 13.96 11.07 12.45
CA LEU A 96 14.04 10.32 13.70
C LEU A 96 15.01 9.12 13.58
N ASP A 97 15.02 8.43 12.45
CA ASP A 97 15.97 7.34 12.16
C ASP A 97 17.41 7.84 12.11
N ALA A 98 17.64 9.01 11.50
CA ALA A 98 18.95 9.65 11.49
C ALA A 98 19.38 10.13 12.88
N GLU A 99 18.45 10.54 13.74
CA GLU A 99 18.72 10.91 15.13
C GLU A 99 19.04 9.68 15.99
N LEU A 100 18.27 8.59 15.82
CA LEU A 100 18.53 7.30 16.46
C LEU A 100 19.87 6.70 16.04
N ALA A 101 20.28 6.87 14.78
CA ALA A 101 21.57 6.41 14.29
C ALA A 101 22.76 7.17 14.92
N LYS A 102 22.54 8.42 15.37
CA LYS A 102 23.55 9.22 16.08
C LYS A 102 23.57 8.94 17.58
N LEU A 103 22.47 8.45 18.14
CA LEU A 103 22.36 8.15 19.56
C LEU A 103 22.77 6.72 19.86
N ASN A 104 23.58 6.55 20.90
CA ASN A 104 23.86 5.22 21.41
C ASN A 104 22.67 4.70 22.24
N PRO A 105 22.23 3.45 21.99
CA PRO A 105 21.13 2.82 22.73
C PRO A 105 21.48 2.55 24.21
N ILE A 106 22.77 2.59 24.57
CA ILE A 106 23.27 2.45 25.93
C ILE A 106 23.68 3.84 26.43
N GLY A 107 23.11 4.26 27.55
CA GLY A 107 23.49 5.51 28.20
C GLY A 107 24.96 5.48 28.61
N THR A 108 25.63 6.63 28.54
CA THR A 108 27.02 6.79 28.98
C THR A 108 27.20 6.30 30.42
N THR A 109 27.86 5.17 30.61
CA THR A 109 28.38 4.76 31.92
C THR A 109 29.71 5.48 32.15
N VAL A 110 29.75 6.36 33.15
CA VAL A 110 31.00 6.99 33.61
C VAL A 110 31.78 5.95 34.40
N LEU A 111 32.97 5.58 33.91
CA LEU A 111 33.91 4.74 34.65
C LEU A 111 34.41 5.49 35.91
N PRO A 112 34.85 4.79 36.98
CA PRO A 112 35.45 5.44 38.16
C PRO A 112 36.68 6.34 37.87
N ASP A 113 37.26 6.26 36.66
CA ASP A 113 38.36 7.10 36.14
C ASP A 113 37.86 8.38 35.40
N GLY A 114 36.55 8.69 35.45
CA GLY A 114 35.97 9.92 34.89
C GLY A 114 35.89 9.98 33.36
N LYS A 115 36.25 8.91 32.64
CA LYS A 115 36.16 8.83 31.18
C LYS A 115 34.82 8.26 30.75
N ALA A 116 34.07 9.02 29.95
CA ALA A 116 32.87 8.56 29.28
C ALA A 116 33.27 7.57 28.18
N VAL A 117 32.85 6.32 28.30
CA VAL A 117 33.07 5.30 27.28
C VAL A 117 31.82 5.19 26.44
N THR A 118 31.96 5.48 25.15
CA THR A 118 30.84 5.73 24.23
C THR A 118 30.57 4.51 23.32
N ALA A 119 31.54 3.60 23.13
CA ALA A 119 31.41 2.43 22.25
C ALA A 119 31.37 1.10 23.05
N PRO A 120 30.51 0.12 22.68
CA PRO A 120 30.46 -1.21 23.31
C PRO A 120 31.81 -1.96 23.25
N GLU A 121 32.60 -1.71 22.20
CA GLU A 121 33.95 -2.26 22.02
C GLU A 121 34.95 -1.70 23.04
N ASP A 122 34.86 -0.39 23.31
CA ASP A 122 35.66 0.26 24.33
C ASP A 122 35.21 -0.15 25.74
N GLN A 123 33.90 -0.39 25.94
CA GLN A 123 33.36 -0.90 27.19
C GLN A 123 33.85 -2.33 27.47
N LEU A 124 33.89 -3.18 26.43
CA LEU A 124 34.48 -4.53 26.53
C LEU A 124 35.96 -4.44 26.92
N LYS A 125 36.72 -3.55 26.27
CA LYS A 125 38.16 -3.35 26.55
C LYS A 125 38.41 -2.80 27.95
N ALA A 126 37.55 -1.90 28.42
CA ALA A 126 37.59 -1.36 29.78
C ALA A 126 37.29 -2.45 30.83
N LEU A 127 36.23 -3.24 30.62
CA LEU A 127 35.88 -4.36 31.50
C LEU A 127 36.97 -5.45 31.52
N GLN A 128 37.59 -5.75 30.38
CA GLN A 128 38.74 -6.67 30.31
C GLN A 128 39.95 -6.14 31.09
N THR A 129 40.22 -4.84 31.01
CA THR A 129 41.31 -4.21 31.79
C THR A 129 41.00 -4.25 33.29
N GLN A 130 39.75 -4.01 33.67
CA GLN A 130 39.28 -4.11 35.06
C GLN A 130 39.37 -5.54 35.58
N LEU A 131 39.02 -6.53 34.76
CA LEU A 131 39.19 -7.95 35.09
C LEU A 131 40.66 -8.27 35.39
N ALA A 132 41.58 -7.86 34.52
CA ALA A 132 43.02 -8.10 34.72
C ALA A 132 43.54 -7.44 36.02
N MET A 133 43.05 -6.26 36.38
CA MET A 133 43.40 -5.61 37.65
C MET A 133 42.81 -6.34 38.86
N LEU A 134 41.56 -6.82 38.77
CA LEU A 134 40.90 -7.56 39.84
C LEU A 134 41.52 -8.96 40.03
N GLU A 135 41.86 -9.66 38.95
CA GLU A 135 42.55 -10.96 39.00
C GLU A 135 43.98 -10.85 39.56
N GLY A 136 44.62 -9.68 39.43
CA GLY A 136 45.92 -9.41 40.05
C GLY A 136 45.86 -9.17 41.57
N ARG A 137 44.68 -8.81 42.11
CA ARG A 137 44.49 -8.46 43.54
C ARG A 137 43.63 -9.45 44.31
N TYR A 138 42.74 -10.17 43.62
CA TYR A 138 41.75 -11.05 44.19
C TYR A 138 41.82 -12.45 43.57
N SER A 139 41.41 -13.47 44.34
CA SER A 139 41.29 -14.85 43.86
C SER A 139 40.24 -14.95 42.73
N PRO A 140 40.37 -15.90 41.78
CA PRO A 140 39.37 -16.14 40.74
C PRO A 140 37.93 -16.33 41.23
N ASP A 141 37.74 -16.77 42.48
CA ASP A 141 36.43 -16.99 43.11
C ASP A 141 35.85 -15.75 43.83
N HIS A 142 36.53 -14.60 43.77
CA HIS A 142 36.05 -13.38 44.41
C HIS A 142 34.77 -12.88 43.73
N PRO A 143 33.74 -12.43 44.50
CA PRO A 143 32.45 -11.99 43.94
C PRO A 143 32.59 -10.88 42.88
N ASP A 144 33.55 -9.97 43.04
CA ASP A 144 33.79 -8.90 42.06
C ASP A 144 34.39 -9.42 40.75
N VAL A 145 35.28 -10.43 40.80
CA VAL A 145 35.85 -11.06 39.61
C VAL A 145 34.77 -11.83 38.84
N LEU A 146 33.93 -12.57 39.56
CA LEU A 146 32.79 -13.29 38.98
C LEU A 146 31.77 -12.33 38.35
N ARG A 147 31.52 -11.18 38.99
CA ARG A 147 30.63 -10.14 38.45
C ARG A 147 31.20 -9.56 37.16
N THR A 148 32.47 -9.14 37.16
CA THR A 148 33.11 -8.59 35.95
C THR A 148 33.21 -9.62 34.82
N LYS A 149 33.40 -10.91 35.11
CA LYS A 149 33.34 -11.98 34.09
C LYS A 149 31.95 -12.09 33.46
N ARG A 150 30.89 -12.06 34.26
CA ARG A 150 29.51 -12.05 33.76
C ARG A 150 29.21 -10.80 32.93
N ASP A 151 29.70 -9.64 33.34
CA ASP A 151 29.54 -8.39 32.60
C ASP A 151 30.27 -8.46 31.24
N ILE A 152 31.48 -9.04 31.19
CA ILE A 152 32.22 -9.30 29.95
C ILE A 152 31.47 -10.28 29.05
N GLU A 153 30.93 -11.37 29.60
CA GLU A 153 30.14 -12.34 28.83
C GLU A 153 28.86 -11.71 28.28
N ALA A 154 28.17 -10.88 29.05
CA ALA A 154 27.00 -10.14 28.60
C ALA A 154 27.34 -9.17 27.45
N VAL A 155 28.44 -8.41 27.58
CA VAL A 155 28.90 -7.48 26.53
C VAL A 155 29.42 -8.23 25.30
N LYS A 156 30.10 -9.37 25.47
CA LYS A 156 30.52 -10.24 24.34
C LYS A 156 29.32 -10.86 23.63
N ALA A 157 28.30 -11.30 24.36
CA ALA A 157 27.06 -11.80 23.76
C ALA A 157 26.33 -10.68 22.99
N GLN A 158 26.35 -9.45 23.50
CA GLN A 158 25.79 -8.27 22.82
C GLN A 158 26.57 -7.90 21.53
N LEU A 159 27.90 -7.94 21.56
CA LEU A 159 28.76 -7.78 20.36
C LEU A 159 28.58 -8.95 19.37
N GLY A 160 28.31 -10.15 19.89
CA GLY A 160 28.02 -11.37 19.15
C GLY A 160 26.60 -11.49 18.59
N THR A 161 25.78 -10.43 18.65
CA THR A 161 24.45 -10.41 17.98
C THR A 161 24.15 -9.10 17.22
N ASN A 162 24.97 -8.06 17.35
CA ASN A 162 24.84 -6.79 16.62
C ASN A 162 25.93 -6.54 15.56
N ILE A 163 26.84 -7.49 15.33
CA ILE A 163 27.67 -7.55 14.11
C ILE A 163 27.03 -8.58 13.16
N ASP A 164 25.81 -8.33 12.69
CA ASP A 164 25.25 -9.04 11.53
C ASP A 164 24.18 -8.19 10.83
N LEU A 165 24.52 -6.94 10.51
CA LEU A 165 23.62 -6.01 9.81
C LEU A 165 24.30 -5.25 8.66
N GLY A 166 25.35 -5.86 8.09
CA GLY A 166 25.99 -5.38 6.86
C GLY A 166 26.30 -6.46 5.83
N ASP A 167 26.43 -7.73 6.23
CA ASP A 167 27.06 -8.72 5.35
C ASP A 167 26.21 -9.94 4.99
N SER A 168 25.16 -10.32 5.71
CA SER A 168 24.45 -11.58 5.36
C SER A 168 23.80 -11.57 3.96
N ALA A 169 23.26 -10.43 3.51
CA ALA A 169 22.72 -10.30 2.14
C ALA A 169 23.83 -10.14 1.08
N ALA A 170 24.91 -9.42 1.38
CA ALA A 170 26.05 -9.23 0.48
C ALA A 170 26.89 -10.50 0.34
N VAL A 171 27.09 -11.24 1.42
CA VAL A 171 27.75 -12.55 1.49
C VAL A 171 26.92 -13.61 0.76
N LEU A 172 25.58 -13.59 0.90
CA LEU A 172 24.71 -14.46 0.09
C LEU A 172 24.80 -14.13 -1.40
N ALA A 173 24.80 -12.86 -1.78
CA ALA A 173 24.96 -12.42 -3.17
C ALA A 173 26.32 -12.87 -3.74
N ASN A 174 27.41 -12.64 -3.01
CA ASN A 174 28.75 -13.06 -3.41
C ASN A 174 28.87 -14.59 -3.50
N ALA A 175 28.31 -15.34 -2.56
CA ALA A 175 28.30 -16.80 -2.59
C ALA A 175 27.51 -17.36 -3.79
N ARG A 176 26.40 -16.71 -4.17
CA ARG A 176 25.65 -17.06 -5.39
C ARG A 176 26.45 -16.76 -6.67
N THR A 177 27.17 -15.64 -6.71
CA THR A 177 28.02 -15.28 -7.86
C THR A 177 29.19 -16.26 -8.02
N GLU A 178 29.84 -16.66 -6.93
CA GLU A 178 30.93 -17.65 -6.97
C GLU A 178 30.43 -19.05 -7.34
N LEU A 179 29.23 -19.44 -6.88
CA LEU A 179 28.56 -20.67 -7.31
C LEU A 179 28.26 -20.67 -8.81
N ALA A 180 27.81 -19.55 -9.37
CA ALA A 180 27.54 -19.42 -10.80
C ALA A 180 28.81 -19.59 -11.64
N LYS A 181 29.92 -18.94 -11.24
CA LYS A 181 31.23 -19.07 -11.90
C LYS A 181 31.79 -20.50 -11.78
N ALA A 182 31.68 -21.12 -10.61
CA ALA A 182 32.17 -22.48 -10.38
C ALA A 182 31.39 -23.51 -11.21
N ARG A 183 30.06 -23.33 -11.37
CA ARG A 183 29.22 -24.17 -12.23
C ARG A 183 29.58 -24.04 -13.71
N GLU A 184 29.91 -22.83 -14.16
CA GLU A 184 30.34 -22.56 -15.55
C GLU A 184 31.69 -23.23 -15.86
N LYS A 185 32.61 -23.24 -14.89
CA LYS A 185 33.99 -23.70 -15.10
C LYS A 185 34.20 -25.20 -14.89
N TYR A 186 33.52 -25.82 -13.92
CA TYR A 186 33.83 -27.18 -13.47
C TYR A 186 32.69 -28.20 -13.64
N GLY A 187 31.53 -27.79 -14.17
CA GLY A 187 30.38 -28.67 -14.37
C GLY A 187 29.68 -29.05 -13.05
N PRO A 188 28.46 -29.62 -13.13
CA PRO A 188 27.57 -29.79 -11.97
C PRO A 188 28.05 -30.81 -10.92
N ASP A 189 28.97 -31.70 -11.26
CA ASP A 189 29.42 -32.78 -10.36
C ASP A 189 30.71 -32.49 -9.58
N HIS A 190 31.34 -31.33 -9.81
CA HIS A 190 32.61 -30.98 -9.18
C HIS A 190 32.45 -30.75 -7.66
N PRO A 191 33.39 -31.23 -6.82
CA PRO A 191 33.31 -31.10 -5.37
C PRO A 191 33.16 -29.65 -4.89
N GLU A 192 33.76 -28.70 -5.61
CA GLU A 192 33.72 -27.26 -5.28
C GLU A 192 32.32 -26.63 -5.51
N VAL A 193 31.61 -27.08 -6.54
CA VAL A 193 30.22 -26.67 -6.80
C VAL A 193 29.31 -27.20 -5.69
N LYS A 194 29.48 -28.48 -5.30
CA LYS A 194 28.71 -29.09 -4.21
C LYS A 194 28.98 -28.44 -2.85
N SER A 195 30.20 -27.94 -2.59
CA SER A 195 30.49 -27.18 -1.37
C SER A 195 29.84 -25.80 -1.37
N LEU A 196 29.91 -25.08 -2.49
CA LEU A 196 29.29 -23.76 -2.64
C LEU A 196 27.76 -23.85 -2.59
N GLU A 197 27.17 -24.90 -3.14
CA GLU A 197 25.72 -25.17 -3.07
C GLU A 197 25.27 -25.37 -1.63
N ARG A 198 26.01 -26.16 -0.84
CA ARG A 198 25.71 -26.31 0.59
C ARG A 198 25.84 -24.98 1.33
N GLN A 199 26.84 -24.18 0.99
CA GLN A 199 27.07 -22.88 1.63
C GLN A 199 25.91 -21.92 1.33
N VAL A 200 25.50 -21.79 0.08
CA VAL A 200 24.32 -21.00 -0.32
C VAL A 200 23.06 -21.56 0.35
N ALA A 201 22.86 -22.87 0.37
CA ALA A 201 21.71 -23.48 1.04
C ALA A 201 21.70 -23.21 2.56
N THR A 202 22.85 -23.20 3.24
CA THR A 202 22.90 -22.84 4.67
C THR A 202 22.63 -21.36 4.93
N LEU A 203 23.02 -20.48 4.01
CA LEU A 203 22.77 -19.05 4.10
C LEU A 203 21.31 -18.70 3.74
N GLU A 204 20.68 -19.47 2.85
CA GLU A 204 19.25 -19.36 2.51
C GLU A 204 18.34 -20.02 3.56
N ALA A 205 18.78 -21.15 4.16
CA ALA A 205 18.05 -21.88 5.18
C ALA A 205 18.18 -21.28 6.58
N LYS A 206 19.08 -20.30 6.78
CA LYS A 206 18.90 -19.31 7.86
C LYS A 206 17.73 -18.43 7.40
N PRO A 207 16.50 -18.64 7.90
CA PRO A 207 15.45 -17.68 7.60
C PRO A 207 16.00 -16.31 7.98
N ALA A 208 15.80 -15.31 7.11
CA ALA A 208 15.78 -13.94 7.58
C ALA A 208 14.85 -13.99 8.80
N THR A 209 15.43 -13.88 9.99
CA THR A 209 14.64 -13.84 11.22
C THR A 209 13.87 -12.55 11.08
N THR A 210 12.69 -12.64 10.47
CA THR A 210 11.62 -11.68 10.59
C THR A 210 11.37 -11.70 12.08
N ARG A 211 12.07 -10.82 12.79
CA ARG A 211 11.95 -10.67 14.23
C ARG A 211 10.46 -10.48 14.45
N SER A 212 9.84 -11.44 15.11
CA SER A 212 8.58 -11.18 15.76
C SER A 212 8.90 -10.06 16.75
N ASP A 213 8.39 -8.86 16.48
CA ASP A 213 8.55 -7.66 17.31
C ASP A 213 8.12 -7.89 18.77
N ALA A 214 7.49 -9.02 19.07
CA ALA A 214 7.12 -9.49 20.40
C ALA A 214 8.32 -9.88 21.31
N GLN A 215 9.54 -10.08 20.78
CA GLN A 215 10.69 -10.50 21.58
C GLN A 215 11.81 -9.45 21.71
N LEU A 216 11.58 -8.22 21.22
CA LEU A 216 12.40 -7.05 21.57
C LEU A 216 12.11 -6.51 22.98
N GLY A 217 11.20 -7.13 23.73
CA GLY A 217 10.76 -6.67 25.05
C GLY A 217 11.75 -6.80 26.21
N SER A 218 13.05 -7.05 25.99
CA SER A 218 14.00 -7.14 27.13
C SER A 218 15.39 -6.51 26.96
N LEU A 219 15.70 -5.88 25.83
CA LEU A 219 16.91 -5.04 25.75
C LEU A 219 16.53 -3.64 26.21
N LYS A 220 16.67 -3.40 27.52
CA LYS A 220 16.47 -2.10 28.16
C LYS A 220 17.51 -1.13 27.59
N ALA A 221 17.11 -0.34 26.60
CA ALA A 221 17.87 0.83 26.21
C ALA A 221 17.88 1.77 27.41
N ASP A 222 19.00 1.91 28.12
CA ASP A 222 19.08 2.72 29.34
C ASP A 222 19.24 4.23 29.05
N ASN A 223 19.29 4.61 27.77
CA ASN A 223 19.29 6.00 27.35
C ASN A 223 17.84 6.53 27.21
N PRO A 224 17.37 7.43 28.11
CA PRO A 224 15.99 7.91 28.08
C PRO A 224 15.64 8.68 26.79
N VAL A 225 16.62 9.36 26.19
CA VAL A 225 16.43 10.10 24.93
C VAL A 225 16.23 9.13 23.76
N TYR A 226 16.99 8.02 23.74
CA TYR A 226 16.84 6.99 22.73
C TYR A 226 15.46 6.31 22.80
N ILE A 227 14.97 5.99 24.01
CA ILE A 227 13.64 5.41 24.21
C ILE A 227 12.55 6.39 23.71
N GLN A 228 12.68 7.67 24.05
CA GLN A 228 11.70 8.68 23.65
C GLN A 228 11.62 8.82 22.12
N ILE A 229 12.75 8.93 21.43
CA ILE A 229 12.79 9.07 19.96
C ILE A 229 12.28 7.79 19.30
N ARG A 230 12.64 6.61 19.84
CA ARG A 230 12.12 5.33 19.34
C ARG A 230 10.59 5.23 19.50
N ALA A 231 10.04 5.61 20.65
CA ALA A 231 8.60 5.61 20.88
C ALA A 231 7.88 6.60 19.94
N GLN A 232 8.47 7.77 19.70
CA GLN A 232 7.96 8.73 18.71
C GLN A 232 7.96 8.15 17.29
N ARG A 233 9.04 7.47 16.90
CA ARG A 233 9.15 6.78 15.60
C ARG A 233 8.10 5.68 15.44
N GLU A 234 7.90 4.85 16.45
CA GLU A 234 6.87 3.80 16.44
C GLU A 234 5.46 4.40 16.34
N THR A 235 5.21 5.54 17.00
CA THR A 235 3.95 6.29 16.87
C THR A 235 3.75 6.80 15.43
N MET A 236 4.80 7.37 14.82
CA MET A 236 4.77 7.83 13.43
C MET A 236 4.57 6.67 12.44
N GLU A 237 5.14 5.50 12.73
CA GLU A 237 4.94 4.31 11.92
C GLU A 237 3.49 3.80 11.98
N SER A 238 2.86 3.82 13.15
CA SER A 238 1.43 3.51 13.29
C SER A 238 0.56 4.49 12.50
N GLN A 239 0.88 5.79 12.57
CA GLN A 239 0.20 6.83 11.79
C GLN A 239 0.38 6.63 10.27
N GLU A 240 1.58 6.29 9.81
CA GLU A 240 1.81 5.99 8.39
C GLU A 240 0.94 4.82 7.91
N ARG A 241 0.87 3.73 8.69
CA ARG A 241 0.05 2.56 8.35
C ARG A 241 -1.44 2.90 8.25
N SER A 242 -1.95 3.73 9.16
CA SER A 242 -3.36 4.14 9.14
C SER A 242 -3.66 5.05 7.94
N LEU A 243 -2.76 5.97 7.61
CA LEU A 243 -2.88 6.85 6.44
C LEU A 243 -2.81 6.07 5.12
N VAL A 244 -1.91 5.08 4.99
CA VAL A 244 -1.85 4.18 3.82
C VAL A 244 -3.15 3.41 3.65
N THR A 245 -3.69 2.88 4.74
CA THR A 245 -4.97 2.14 4.71
C THR A 245 -6.11 3.06 4.26
N LYS A 246 -6.20 4.27 4.83
CA LYS A 246 -7.23 5.25 4.46
C LYS A 246 -7.10 5.69 3.00
N GLN A 247 -5.87 5.90 2.52
CA GLN A 247 -5.62 6.21 1.11
C GLN A 247 -6.13 5.12 0.17
N ALA A 248 -5.86 3.84 0.49
CA ALA A 248 -6.30 2.71 -0.32
C ALA A 248 -7.84 2.66 -0.40
N GLU A 249 -8.51 2.90 0.73
CA GLU A 249 -9.98 2.96 0.80
C GLU A 249 -10.56 4.09 -0.06
N LEU A 250 -9.99 5.30 0.02
CA LEU A 250 -10.47 6.44 -0.78
C LEU A 250 -10.20 6.26 -2.27
N ARG A 251 -9.09 5.63 -2.65
CA ARG A 251 -8.79 5.32 -4.06
C ARG A 251 -9.80 4.32 -4.62
N ALA A 252 -10.11 3.26 -3.86
CA ALA A 252 -11.15 2.31 -4.25
C ALA A 252 -12.50 3.00 -4.44
N ARG A 253 -12.93 3.82 -3.45
CA ARG A 253 -14.18 4.58 -3.54
C ARG A 253 -14.25 5.54 -4.72
N ARG A 254 -13.12 6.14 -5.12
CA ARG A 254 -13.06 7.04 -6.28
C ARG A 254 -13.20 6.26 -7.58
N ASP A 255 -12.65 5.06 -7.67
CA ASP A 255 -12.73 4.23 -8.86
C ASP A 255 -14.13 3.61 -9.05
N ASP A 256 -14.92 3.54 -7.96
CA ASP A 256 -16.33 3.11 -7.96
C ASP A 256 -17.33 4.20 -8.40
N VAL A 257 -16.91 5.47 -8.55
CA VAL A 257 -17.75 6.66 -8.83
C VAL A 257 -17.66 7.11 -10.29
#